data_AF-A0A3M2B134-F1
#
_entry.id   AF-A0A3M2B134-F1
#
_cell.length_a   1.000
_cell.length_b   1.000
_cell.length_c   1.000
_cell.angle_alpha   90.00
_cell.angle_beta   90.00
_cell.angle_gamma   90.00
#
_symmetry.space_group_name_H-M   'P 1'
#
loop_
_entity.id
_entity.type
_entity.pdbx_description
1 polymer ?
#
loop_
_entity_poly.entity_id
_entity_poly.type
_entity_poly.pdbx_seq_one_letter_code
_entity_poly.pdbx_strand_id
1 'polypeptide(L)' 'MTTPLTVEELYERYIRVLTPQQRIHLLAKIASELAASHAPEKPQSILELHGLGAEVWREIDTQEYIDQLSRHGAAFPR' A
#
# COMPACT_ATOMS: atom_id res chain seq x y z
N MET A 1 -30.27 -7.17 -18.92
CA MET A 1 -29.24 -7.89 -18.14
C MET A 1 -27.90 -7.29 -18.53
N THR A 2 -27.23 -6.59 -17.64
CA THR A 2 -25.95 -5.93 -17.94
C THR A 2 -24.84 -6.95 -17.72
N THR A 3 -24.15 -7.36 -18.78
CA THR A 3 -22.98 -8.23 -18.66
C THR A 3 -21.91 -7.48 -17.85
N PRO A 4 -21.33 -8.06 -16.79
CA PRO A 4 -20.26 -7.40 -16.06
C PRO A 4 -19.08 -7.19 -17.01
N LEU A 5 -18.53 -5.97 -17.02
CA LEU A 5 -17.32 -5.64 -17.74
C LEU A 5 -16.18 -6.52 -17.25
N THR A 6 -15.31 -6.96 -18.17
CA THR A 6 -14.07 -7.65 -17.80
C THR A 6 -13.13 -6.70 -17.05
N VAL A 7 -12.17 -7.25 -16.31
CA VAL A 7 -11.19 -6.45 -15.55
C VAL A 7 -10.36 -5.58 -16.51
N GLU A 8 -9.99 -6.16 -17.65
CA GLU A 8 -9.24 -5.50 -18.72
C GLU A 8 -10.04 -4.32 -19.32
N GLU A 9 -11.32 -4.51 -19.61
CA GLU A 9 -12.19 -3.42 -20.10
C GLU A 9 -12.40 -2.32 -19.06
N LEU A 10 -12.54 -2.69 -17.78
CA LEU A 10 -12.65 -1.72 -16.69
C LEU A 10 -11.37 -0.89 -16.58
N TYR A 11 -10.21 -1.56 -16.67
CA TYR A 11 -8.92 -0.90 -16.62
C TYR A 11 -8.74 0.08 -17.78
N GLU A 12 -8.93 -0.37 -19.02
CA GLU A 12 -8.75 0.45 -20.21
C GLU A 12 -9.72 1.64 -20.25
N ARG A 13 -10.99 1.41 -19.90
CA ARG A 13 -12.03 2.43 -20.04
C ARG A 13 -12.05 3.45 -18.90
N TYR A 14 -11.70 3.05 -17.68
CA TYR A 14 -11.91 3.88 -16.49
C TYR A 14 -10.67 4.13 -15.64
N ILE A 15 -9.73 3.18 -15.56
CA ILE A 15 -8.55 3.33 -14.69
C ILE A 15 -7.39 3.97 -15.45
N ARG A 16 -7.19 3.64 -16.73
CA ARG A 16 -6.10 4.15 -17.54
C ARG A 16 -6.18 5.67 -17.74
N VAL A 17 -7.37 6.26 -17.74
CA VAL A 17 -7.54 7.72 -17.89
C VAL A 17 -7.22 8.51 -16.62
N LEU A 18 -7.11 7.85 -15.47
CA LEU A 18 -6.81 8.49 -14.18
C LEU A 18 -5.34 8.93 -14.12
N THR A 19 -5.11 10.04 -13.41
CA THR A 19 -3.76 10.48 -13.06
C THR A 19 -3.08 9.48 -12.11
N PRO A 20 -1.74 9.46 -12.01
CA PRO A 20 -1.04 8.57 -11.08
C PRO A 20 -1.56 8.69 -9.63
N GLN A 21 -1.82 9.91 -9.15
CA GLN A 21 -2.35 10.15 -7.81
C GLN A 21 -3.75 9.58 -7.63
N GLN A 22 -4.63 9.72 -8.62
CA GLN A 22 -5.98 9.15 -8.58
C GLN A 22 -5.95 7.62 -8.59
N ARG A 23 -5.03 7.00 -9.34
CA ARG A 23 -4.85 5.53 -9.33
C ARG A 23 -4.38 5.04 -7.96
N ILE A 24 -3.43 5.73 -7.34
CA ILE A 24 -2.96 5.41 -5.98
C ILE A 24 -4.11 5.52 -4.99
N HIS A 25 -4.92 6.58 -5.08
CA HIS A 25 -6.09 6.74 -4.22
C HIS A 25 -7.12 5.62 -4.41
N LEU A 26 -7.40 5.24 -5.66
CA LEU A 26 -8.29 4.12 -5.98
C LEU A 26 -7.76 2.79 -5.42
N LEU A 27 -6.47 2.51 -5.56
CA LEU A 27 -5.82 1.33 -4.98
C LEU A 27 -5.99 1.28 -3.46
N ALA A 28 -5.74 2.40 -2.77
CA ALA A 28 -5.90 2.47 -1.32
C ALA A 28 -7.35 2.20 -0.88
N LYS A 29 -8.33 2.73 -1.62
CA LYS A 29 -9.75 2.49 -1.36
C LYS A 29 -10.12 1.01 -1.51
N ILE A 30 -9.71 0.39 -2.61
CA ILE A 30 -9.96 -1.05 -2.87
C ILE A 30 -9.28 -1.90 -1.80
N ALA A 31 -8.01 -1.63 -1.47
CA ALA A 31 -7.27 -2.35 -0.44
C ALA A 31 -7.96 -2.27 0.93
N SER A 32 -8.44 -1.08 1.30
CA SER A 32 -9.15 -0.86 2.56
C SER A 32 -10.48 -1.62 2.61
N GLU A 33 -11.23 -1.62 1.51
CA GLU A 33 -12.49 -2.38 1.40
C GLU A 33 -12.25 -3.88 1.49
N LEU A 34 -11.21 -4.40 0.82
CA LEU A 34 -10.86 -5.82 0.90
C LEU A 34 -10.39 -6.21 2.30
N ALA A 35 -9.59 -5.36 2.96
CA ALA A 35 -9.15 -5.59 4.34
C ALA A 35 -10.33 -5.60 5.32
N ALA A 36 -11.29 -4.69 5.16
CA ALA A 36 -12.51 -4.66 5.97
C ALA A 36 -13.43 -5.87 5.70
N SER A 37 -13.47 -6.35 4.45
CA SER A 37 -14.23 -7.56 4.07
C SER A 37 -13.62 -8.83 4.64
N HIS A 38 -12.31 -8.82 4.86
CA HIS A 38 -11.56 -9.90 5.50
C HIS A 38 -11.24 -9.58 6.96
N ALA A 39 -12.05 -8.74 7.61
CA ALA A 39 -11.90 -8.47 9.03
C ALA A 39 -11.89 -9.83 9.74
N PRO A 40 -10.78 -10.19 10.39
CA PRO A 40 -10.65 -11.48 11.05
C PRO A 40 -11.77 -11.61 12.07
N GLU A 41 -12.42 -12.78 12.15
CA GLU A 41 -13.47 -13.06 13.14
C GLU A 41 -12.99 -12.84 14.58
N LYS A 42 -11.67 -12.73 14.78
CA LYS A 42 -11.00 -12.49 16.05
C LYS A 42 -10.20 -11.19 16.01
N PRO A 43 -10.21 -10.37 17.08
CA PRO A 43 -9.37 -9.18 17.15
C PRO A 43 -7.90 -9.59 16.98
N GLN A 44 -7.27 -9.12 15.90
CA GLN A 44 -5.83 -9.26 15.69
C GLN A 44 -5.11 -8.43 16.75
N SER A 45 -4.24 -9.08 17.50
CA SER A 45 -3.37 -8.36 18.42
C SER A 45 -2.27 -7.66 17.62
N ILE A 46 -1.96 -6.40 17.95
CA ILE A 46 -0.79 -5.70 17.40
C ILE A 46 0.51 -6.51 17.62
N LEU A 47 0.53 -7.37 18.64
CA LEU A 47 1.64 -8.28 18.92
C LEU A 47 1.88 -9.33 17.80
N GLU A 48 0.90 -9.60 16.94
CA GLU A 48 1.04 -10.49 15.78
C GLU A 48 1.93 -9.88 14.68
N LEU A 49 2.05 -8.55 14.66
CA LEU A 49 2.94 -7.82 13.74
C LEU A 49 4.37 -7.69 14.28
N HIS A 50 4.63 -8.20 15.49
CA HIS A 50 5.95 -8.17 16.10
C HIS A 50 6.94 -9.01 15.28
N GLY A 51 8.03 -8.39 14.82
CA GLY A 51 9.05 -9.06 14.01
C GLY A 51 8.78 -9.07 12.51
N LEU A 52 7.57 -8.76 12.05
CA LEU A 52 7.24 -8.68 10.62
C LEU A 52 8.05 -7.57 9.91
N GLY A 53 8.27 -6.44 10.61
CA GLY A 53 9.20 -5.41 10.15
C GLY A 53 10.63 -5.95 10.04
N ALA A 54 11.13 -6.71 11.00
CA ALA A 54 12.49 -7.25 10.94
C ALA A 54 12.68 -8.25 9.79
N GLU A 55 11.63 -8.93 9.34
CA GLU A 55 11.65 -9.81 8.16
C GLU A 55 11.71 -9.02 6.85
N VAL A 56 10.88 -7.99 6.71
CA VAL A 56 10.85 -7.12 5.51
C VAL A 56 12.15 -6.34 5.35
N TRP A 57 12.75 -5.91 6.45
CA TRP A 57 13.98 -5.10 6.45
C TRP A 57 15.27 -5.92 6.49
N ARG A 58 15.20 -7.26 6.50
CA ARG A 58 16.37 -8.13 6.67
C ARG A 58 17.38 -8.03 5.53
N GLU A 59 16.89 -7.79 4.31
CA GLU A 59 17.71 -7.68 3.09
C GLU A 59 18.03 -6.23 2.72
N ILE A 60 17.52 -5.27 3.50
CA ILE A 60 17.77 -3.85 3.30
C ILE A 60 18.91 -3.44 4.23
N ASP A 61 19.97 -2.85 3.67
CA ASP A 61 20.95 -2.16 4.50
C ASP A 61 20.29 -0.92 5.11
N THR A 62 19.86 -1.06 6.36
CA THR A 62 19.17 0.00 7.10
C THR A 62 20.05 1.23 7.28
N GLN A 63 21.38 1.06 7.36
CA GLN A 63 22.30 2.16 7.55
C GLN A 63 22.47 2.94 6.25
N GLU A 64 22.59 2.24 5.12
CA GLU A 64 22.62 2.88 3.81
C GLU A 64 21.33 3.68 3.55
N TYR A 65 20.17 3.13 3.92
CA TYR A 65 18.89 3.83 3.80
C TYR A 65 18.83 5.12 4.63
N ILE A 66 19.29 5.09 5.89
CA ILE A 66 19.35 6.27 6.76
C ILE A 66 20.33 7.31 6.21
N ASP A 67 21.48 6.87 5.71
CA ASP A 67 22.48 7.77 5.13
C ASP A 67 21.96 8.42 3.84
N GLN A 68 21.26 7.67 3.00
CA GLN A 68 20.57 8.21 1.83
C GLN A 68 19.50 9.23 2.25
N LEU A 69 18.67 8.92 3.26
CA LEU A 69 17.63 9.83 3.74
C LEU A 69 18.22 11.14 4.30
N SER A 70 19.34 11.05 5.01
CA SER A 70 20.05 12.20 5.58
C SER A 70 20.73 13.06 4.51
N ARG A 71 21.29 12.42 3.47
CA ARG A 71 21.88 13.12 2.31
C ARG A 71 20.86 13.86 1.46
N HIS A 72 19.62 13.37 1.40
CA HIS A 72 18.54 14.00 0.63
C HIS A 72 17.77 15.08 1.41
N GLY A 73 18.21 15.44 2.62
CA GLY A 73 17.69 16.60 3.34
C GLY A 73 16.21 16.47 3.70
N ALA A 74 15.87 15.47 4.51
CA ALA A 74 14.66 15.57 5.32
C ALA A 74 14.88 16.68 6.37
N ALA A 75 14.51 17.91 6.02
CA ALA A 75 14.34 18.99 6.97
C ALA A 75 13.20 18.59 7.92
N PHE A 76 13.53 17.89 9.01
CA PHE A 76 12.66 17.78 10.16
C PHE A 76 12.77 19.09 10.95
N PRO A 77 11.73 19.96 10.96
CA PRO A 77 11.71 21.08 11.88
C PRO A 77 11.70 20.52 13.31
N ARG A 78 12.63 20.99 14.14
CA ARG A 78 12.65 20.75 15.58
C ARG A 78 11.44 21.40 16.26
#